data_AF-A0A8J3AQF3-F1
#
_entry.id   AF-A0A8J3AQF3-F1
#
_cell.length_a   1.000
_cell.length_b   1.000
_cell.length_c   1.000
_cell.angle_alpha   90.00
_cell.angle_beta   90.00
_cell.angle_gamma   90.00
#
_symmetry.space_group_name_H-M   'P 1'
#
loop_
_entity.id
_entity.type
_entity.pdbx_description
1 polymer ?
#
loop_
_entity_poly.entity_id
_entity_poly.type
_entity_poly.pdbx_seq_one_letter_code
_entity_poly.pdbx_strand_id
1 'polypeptide(L)'
;MISETLNSRCFCVSLDTRLLREALTKELGTPELLALMEERYSYLFSARPVFISDSHAVQMAEVIQAVESVVALQAYQEYVLFSAPAIASHRALAAKSVFFSYDSEGKSVRSRASLRQETR
;
A
#
# COMPACT_ATOMS: atom_id res chain seq x y z
N MET A 1 13.14 19.37 -4.76
CA MET A 1 12.11 20.13 -4.01
C MET A 1 12.41 19.98 -2.51
N ILE A 2 11.59 20.52 -1.61
CA ILE A 2 11.89 20.51 -0.16
C ILE A 2 11.96 19.09 0.42
N SER A 3 11.11 18.17 -0.04
CA SER A 3 11.04 16.80 0.46
C SER A 3 12.31 15.99 0.20
N GLU A 4 12.93 16.15 -0.98
CA GLU A 4 14.19 15.50 -1.34
C GLU A 4 15.35 16.05 -0.53
N THR A 5 15.32 17.36 -0.26
CA THR A 5 16.32 18.00 0.61
C THR A 5 16.17 17.53 2.06
N LEU A 6 14.95 17.27 2.52
CA LEU A 6 14.71 16.69 3.85
C LEU A 6 15.15 15.22 3.87
N ASN A 7 14.77 14.41 2.88
CA ASN A 7 15.15 13.00 2.80
C ASN A 7 16.66 12.77 2.67
N SER A 8 17.41 13.74 2.13
CA SER A 8 18.87 13.66 2.05
C SER A 8 19.58 14.12 3.34
N ARG A 9 18.86 14.63 4.33
CA ARG A 9 19.43 15.10 5.60
C ARG A 9 19.42 14.00 6.66
N CYS A 10 20.40 14.08 7.55
CA CYS A 10 20.49 13.23 8.72
C CYS A 10 19.66 13.87 9.85
N PHE A 11 18.49 13.32 10.15
CA PHE A 11 17.77 13.68 11.37
C PHE A 11 18.26 12.81 12.53
N CYS A 12 18.53 13.44 13.69
CA CYS A 12 18.84 12.77 14.95
C CYS A 12 17.60 12.16 15.63
N VAL A 13 16.45 12.17 14.94
CA VAL A 13 15.20 11.56 15.39
C VAL A 13 15.04 10.25 14.64
N SER A 14 14.95 9.16 15.40
CA SER A 14 14.71 7.81 14.91
C SER A 14 13.39 7.30 15.49
N LEU A 15 12.77 6.34 14.82
CA LEU A 15 11.65 5.58 15.37
C LEU A 15 12.06 4.91 16.69
N ASP A 16 11.31 5.17 17.77
CA ASP A 16 11.49 4.47 19.05
C ASP A 16 10.90 3.05 18.91
N THR A 17 11.78 2.07 18.80
CA THR A 17 11.41 0.67 18.57
C THR A 17 10.66 0.06 19.76
N ARG A 18 10.87 0.56 20.98
CA ARG A 18 10.13 0.11 22.16
C ARG A 18 8.71 0.65 22.14
N LEU A 19 8.53 1.94 21.87
CA LEU A 19 7.19 2.53 21.73
C LEU A 19 6.42 1.92 20.56
N LEU A 20 7.10 1.65 19.45
CA LEU A 20 6.52 0.92 18.32
C LEU A 20 6.03 -0.47 18.75
N ARG A 21 6.86 -1.24 19.44
CA ARG A 21 6.51 -2.57 19.92
C ARG A 21 5.31 -2.53 20.88
N GLU A 22 5.29 -1.58 21.80
CA GLU A 22 4.19 -1.38 22.75
C GLU A 22 2.88 -1.05 22.02
N ALA A 23 2.93 -0.15 21.03
CA ALA A 23 1.78 0.19 20.20
C ALA A 23 1.28 -1.02 19.39
N LEU A 24 2.19 -1.76 18.75
CA LEU A 24 1.82 -2.95 17.98
C LEU A 24 1.25 -4.06 18.85
N THR A 25 1.79 -4.28 20.06
CA THR A 25 1.24 -5.26 21.01
C THR A 25 -0.22 -4.94 21.35
N LYS A 26 -0.53 -3.65 21.52
CA LYS A 26 -1.89 -3.19 21.83
C LYS A 26 -2.85 -3.38 20.65
N GLU A 27 -2.42 -3.07 19.43
CA GLU A 27 -3.29 -3.10 18.24
C GLU A 27 -3.44 -4.50 17.64
N LEU A 28 -2.40 -5.34 17.68
CA LEU A 28 -2.42 -6.68 17.06
C LEU A 28 -3.15 -7.72 17.93
N GLY A 29 -3.35 -7.45 19.22
CA GLY A 29 -4.11 -8.30 20.14
C GLY A 29 -3.51 -9.67 20.46
N THR A 30 -2.40 -10.07 19.80
CA THR A 30 -1.70 -11.35 20.03
C THR A 30 -0.18 -11.15 20.03
N PRO A 31 0.54 -11.52 21.11
CA PRO A 31 2.00 -11.45 21.17
C PRO A 31 2.70 -12.30 20.10
N GLU A 32 2.09 -13.41 19.68
CA GLU A 32 2.63 -14.33 18.69
C GLU A 32 2.71 -13.69 17.30
N LEU A 33 1.73 -12.85 16.94
CA LEU A 33 1.74 -12.13 15.67
C LEU A 33 2.86 -11.10 15.63
N LEU A 34 3.08 -10.37 16.73
CA LEU A 34 4.19 -9.44 16.85
C LEU A 34 5.54 -10.17 16.71
N ALA A 35 5.72 -11.32 17.38
CA ALA A 35 6.94 -12.11 17.27
C ALA A 35 7.19 -12.59 15.82
N LEU A 36 6.14 -13.07 15.14
CA LEU A 36 6.21 -13.44 13.72
C LEU A 36 6.55 -12.26 12.81
N MET A 37 6.01 -11.07 13.10
CA MET A 37 6.32 -9.85 12.36
C MET A 37 7.77 -9.42 12.54
N GLU A 38 8.30 -9.50 13.77
CA GLU A 38 9.70 -9.18 14.05
C GLU A 38 10.67 -10.18 13.41
N GLU A 39 10.29 -11.45 13.34
CA GLU A 39 11.08 -12.50 12.67
C GLU A 39 11.09 -12.33 11.14
N ARG A 40 9.94 -12.04 10.53
CA ARG A 40 9.79 -12.04 9.06
C ARG A 40 9.96 -10.68 8.40
N TYR A 41 9.64 -9.60 9.11
CA TYR A 41 9.53 -8.25 8.55
C TYR A 41 10.37 -7.24 9.32
N SER A 42 11.66 -7.56 9.50
CA SER A 42 12.64 -6.71 10.19
C SER A 42 12.81 -5.30 9.60
N TYR A 43 12.33 -5.05 8.38
CA TYR A 43 12.37 -3.76 7.69
C TYR A 43 10.99 -3.17 7.39
N LEU A 44 9.95 -3.59 8.12
CA LEU A 44 8.58 -3.09 7.90
C LEU A 44 8.43 -1.59 8.13
N PHE A 45 9.21 -1.05 9.08
CA PHE A 45 9.20 0.36 9.42
C PHE A 45 10.55 0.99 9.11
N SER A 46 10.51 2.15 8.46
CA SER A 46 11.71 2.97 8.31
C SER A 46 12.13 3.49 9.69
N ALA A 47 13.40 3.29 10.04
CA ALA A 47 13.99 3.89 11.23
C ALA A 47 14.02 5.44 11.15
N ARG A 48 13.95 6.00 9.93
CA ARG A 48 14.07 7.44 9.68
C ARG A 48 12.77 8.01 9.08
N PRO A 49 12.43 9.27 9.37
CA PRO A 49 11.34 9.94 8.68
C PRO A 49 11.57 9.97 7.17
N VAL A 50 10.52 9.68 6.39
CA VAL A 50 10.49 9.81 4.94
C VAL A 50 9.45 10.85 4.60
N PHE A 51 9.87 11.91 3.90
CA PHE A 51 9.03 13.04 3.51
C PHE A 51 8.56 12.88 2.07
N ILE A 52 7.27 13.05 1.85
CA ILE A 52 6.63 12.97 0.53
C ILE A 52 5.89 14.30 0.32
N SER A 53 6.14 14.98 -0.79
CA SER A 53 5.34 16.14 -1.20
C SER A 53 4.09 15.68 -1.94
N ASP A 54 3.07 16.53 -2.03
CA ASP A 54 1.88 16.26 -2.82
C ASP A 54 2.23 15.93 -4.28
N SER A 55 3.23 16.62 -4.85
CA SER A 55 3.72 16.33 -6.20
C SER A 55 4.27 14.92 -6.35
N HIS A 56 5.01 14.41 -5.35
CA HIS A 56 5.49 13.03 -5.37
C HIS A 56 4.33 12.04 -5.24
N ALA A 57 3.35 12.32 -4.39
CA ALA A 57 2.17 11.46 -4.24
C ALA A 57 1.37 11.36 -5.55
N VAL A 58 1.19 12.49 -6.25
CA VAL A 58 0.56 12.51 -7.57
C VAL A 58 1.37 11.69 -8.58
N GLN A 59 2.68 11.89 -8.65
CA GLN A 59 3.55 11.11 -9.56
C GLN A 59 3.50 9.61 -9.28
N MET A 60 3.50 9.20 -8.00
CA MET A 60 3.34 7.80 -7.62
C MET A 60 2.00 7.24 -8.12
N ALA A 61 0.91 8.00 -7.96
CA ALA A 61 -0.41 7.59 -8.44
C ALA A 61 -0.48 7.48 -9.97
N GLU A 62 0.17 8.40 -10.70
CA GLU A 62 0.25 8.34 -12.17
C GLU A 62 1.02 7.11 -12.66
N VAL A 63 2.14 6.77 -12.01
CA VAL A 63 2.90 5.55 -12.32
C VAL A 63 2.05 4.30 -12.07
N ILE A 64 1.34 4.24 -10.94
CA ILE A 64 0.45 3.13 -10.62
C ILE A 64 -0.63 3.00 -11.71
N GLN A 65 -1.31 4.09 -12.06
CA GLN A 65 -2.34 4.09 -13.11
C GLN A 65 -1.79 3.64 -14.46
N ALA A 66 -0.59 4.09 -14.84
CA ALA A 66 0.05 3.67 -16.08
C ALA A 66 0.30 2.16 -16.10
N VAL A 67 0.85 1.60 -15.02
CA VAL A 67 1.07 0.14 -14.88
C VAL A 67 -0.26 -0.61 -14.91
N GLU A 68 -1.25 -0.18 -14.13
CA GLU A 68 -2.58 -0.80 -14.11
C GLU A 68 -3.24 -0.79 -15.49
N SER A 69 -3.08 0.29 -16.26
CA SER A 69 -3.63 0.40 -17.61
C SER A 69 -3.02 -0.61 -18.59
N VAL A 70 -1.71 -0.86 -18.50
CA VAL A 70 -1.00 -1.84 -19.33
C VAL A 70 -1.36 -3.26 -18.90
N VAL A 71 -1.39 -3.53 -17.60
CA VAL A 71 -1.76 -4.85 -17.05
C VAL A 71 -3.21 -5.22 -17.39
N ALA A 72 -4.08 -4.22 -17.58
CA ALA A 72 -5.45 -4.43 -18.02
C ALA A 72 -5.59 -4.81 -19.51
N LEU A 73 -4.55 -4.64 -20.34
CA LEU A 73 -4.59 -4.99 -21.76
C LEU A 73 -4.65 -6.50 -21.95
N GLN A 74 -5.62 -6.95 -22.74
CA GLN A 74 -5.79 -8.37 -23.05
C GLN A 74 -4.54 -8.99 -23.70
N ALA A 75 -3.91 -8.29 -24.65
CA ALA A 75 -2.69 -8.74 -25.30
C ALA A 75 -1.52 -8.91 -24.32
N TYR A 76 -1.40 -8.03 -23.33
CA TYR A 76 -0.39 -8.15 -22.28
C TYR A 76 -0.66 -9.38 -21.40
N GLN A 77 -1.92 -9.59 -21.02
CA GLN A 77 -2.33 -10.72 -20.19
C GLN A 77 -2.10 -12.06 -20.90
N GLU A 78 -2.46 -12.16 -22.19
CA GLU A 78 -2.20 -13.35 -23.01
C GLU A 78 -0.71 -13.64 -23.12
N TYR A 79 0.10 -12.61 -23.37
CA TYR A 79 1.55 -12.73 -23.46
C TYR A 79 2.18 -13.25 -22.15
N VAL A 80 1.79 -12.68 -21.00
CA VAL A 80 2.32 -13.08 -19.69
C VAL A 80 1.82 -14.47 -19.27
N LEU A 81 0.56 -14.81 -19.59
CA LEU A 81 -0.01 -16.12 -19.26
C LEU A 81 0.46 -17.25 -20.17
N PHE A 82 0.96 -16.94 -21.37
CA PHE A 82 1.47 -17.95 -22.30
C PHE A 82 2.54 -18.86 -21.69
N SER A 83 3.45 -18.29 -20.90
CA SER A 83 4.51 -19.03 -20.20
C SER A 83 4.19 -19.35 -18.74
N ALA A 84 2.98 -19.03 -18.26
CA ALA A 84 2.62 -19.19 -16.85
C ALA A 84 2.12 -20.61 -16.54
N PRO A 85 2.31 -21.11 -15.30
CA PRO A 85 1.67 -22.35 -14.86
C PRO A 85 0.15 -22.26 -15.00
N ALA A 86 -0.51 -23.38 -15.31
CA ALA A 86 -1.96 -23.42 -15.55
C ALA A 86 -2.79 -22.81 -14.41
N ILE A 87 -2.31 -22.87 -13.17
CA ILE A 87 -2.96 -22.26 -12.01
C ILE A 87 -3.09 -20.73 -12.11
N ALA A 88 -2.21 -20.06 -12.86
CA ALA A 88 -2.23 -18.61 -13.05
C ALA A 88 -3.36 -18.13 -13.97
N SER A 89 -3.93 -19.02 -14.78
CA SER A 89 -5.08 -18.72 -15.65
C SER A 89 -6.40 -18.58 -14.88
N HIS A 90 -6.44 -19.04 -13.62
CA HIS A 90 -7.59 -18.86 -12.75
C HIS A 90 -7.59 -17.45 -12.16
N ARG A 91 -8.37 -16.54 -12.76
CA ARG A 91 -8.62 -15.21 -12.20
C ARG A 91 -9.41 -15.35 -10.89
N ALA A 92 -8.73 -15.20 -9.76
CA ALA A 92 -9.40 -14.94 -8.49
C ALA A 92 -10.10 -13.56 -8.59
N LEU A 93 -11.42 -13.56 -8.72
CA LEU A 93 -12.29 -12.40 -9.00
C LEU A 93 -12.25 -11.25 -7.98
N ALA A 94 -11.37 -11.27 -6.97
CA ALA A 94 -11.42 -10.33 -5.84
C ALA A 94 -10.13 -9.50 -5.63
N ALA A 95 -8.95 -9.99 -6.03
CA ALA A 95 -7.70 -9.31 -5.74
C ALA A 95 -7.21 -8.50 -6.95
N LYS A 96 -7.18 -7.17 -6.83
CA LYS A 96 -6.59 -6.29 -7.86
C LYS A 96 -5.07 -6.48 -8.00
N SER A 97 -4.41 -7.04 -6.99
CA SER A 97 -3.02 -7.54 -7.11
C SER A 97 -2.71 -8.55 -5.99
N VAL A 98 -1.67 -9.37 -6.21
CA VAL A 98 -1.06 -10.25 -5.19
C VAL A 98 -0.08 -9.49 -4.27
N PHE A 99 0.25 -8.23 -4.62
CA PHE A 99 1.20 -7.39 -3.89
C PHE A 99 0.54 -6.47 -2.86
N PHE A 100 -0.78 -6.31 -2.90
CA PHE A 100 -1.51 -5.88 -1.73
C PHE A 100 -1.63 -7.12 -0.83
N SER A 101 -0.89 -7.10 0.28
CA SER A 101 -1.19 -7.92 1.46
C SER A 101 -2.71 -8.03 1.58
N TYR A 102 -3.21 -9.24 1.76
CA TYR A 102 -4.63 -9.63 1.70
C TYR A 102 -5.53 -8.77 2.62
N ASP A 103 -5.80 -7.53 2.21
CA ASP A 103 -6.69 -6.58 2.87
C ASP A 103 -7.40 -5.78 1.78
N SER A 104 -8.39 -6.44 1.18
CA SER A 104 -9.35 -5.79 0.31
C SER A 104 -10.49 -5.23 1.17
N GLU A 105 -10.25 -4.15 1.92
CA GLU A 105 -11.33 -3.25 2.34
C GLU A 105 -11.80 -2.46 1.10
N GLY A 106 -12.52 -3.15 0.23
CA GLY A 106 -13.22 -2.57 -0.91
C GLY A 106 -14.36 -1.69 -0.43
N LYS A 107 -14.06 -0.46 0.00
CA LYS A 107 -15.06 0.60 0.11
C LYS A 107 -14.89 1.56 -1.06
N SER A 108 -15.76 1.38 -2.05
CA SER A 108 -16.09 2.39 -3.05
C SER A 108 -16.33 3.73 -2.35
N VAL A 109 -15.45 4.70 -2.59
CA VAL A 109 -15.72 6.10 -2.24
C VAL A 109 -16.85 6.58 -3.15
N ARG A 110 -18.10 6.33 -2.75
CA ARG A 110 -19.24 7.08 -3.28
C ARG A 110 -19.06 8.52 -2.82
N SER A 111 -18.69 9.37 -3.78
CA SER A 111 -18.76 10.83 -3.68
C SER A 111 -20.03 11.26 -2.94
N ARG A 112 -19.88 11.80 -1.73
CA ARG A 112 -20.92 12.61 -1.06
C ARG A 112 -20.89 14.00 -1.68
N ALA A 113 -21.33 14.09 -2.93
CA ALA A 113 -21.62 15.35 -3.60
C ALA A 113 -22.98 15.25 -4.30
N SER A 114 -24.05 15.20 -3.50
CA SER A 114 -25.40 15.63 -3.86
C SER A 114 -26.12 15.97 -2.56
N LEU A 115 -26.04 17.24 -2.14
CA LEU A 115 -27.19 18.17 -2.15
C LEU A 115 -28.40 17.57 -1.39
N ARG A 116 -28.52 17.81 -0.08
CA ARG A 116 -29.28 18.96 0.47
C ARG A 116 -30.41 19.41 -0.48
N GLN A 117 -31.55 18.72 -0.41
CA GLN A 117 -32.88 19.28 -0.64
C GLN A 117 -33.91 18.25 -0.19
N GLU A 118 -34.26 18.27 1.10
CA GLU A 118 -35.57 17.83 1.61
C GLU A 118 -35.70 18.21 3.08
N THR A 119 -35.92 19.50 3.28
CA THR A 119 -36.62 20.02 4.45
C THR A 119 -37.69 20.97 3.94
N ARG A 120 -38.90 20.44 3.77
CA ARG A 120 -40.12 21.18 4.07
C ARG A 120 -41.28 20.23 4.34
#